data_AF-E5F8U6-F1
#
_entry.id   AF-E5F8U6-F1
#
_cell.length_a   1.000
_cell.length_b   1.000
_cell.length_c   1.000
_cell.angle_alpha   90.00
_cell.angle_beta   90.00
_cell.angle_gamma   90.00
#
_symmetry.space_group_name_H-M   'P 1'
#
loop_
_entity.id
_entity.type
_entity.pdbx_description
1 polymer ?
#
loop_
_entity_poly.entity_id
_entity_poly.type
_entity_poly.pdbx_seq_one_letter_code
_entity_poly.pdbx_strand_id
1 'polypeptide(L)'
;MLTDELKSGHIERVARRELAQECDNLTEVLAFERDQLKVACNSTARAFRQAHHAVLSEYAKEELDRALNDTLGPLVRAMVLKADVMANPLANTIGHQGYTEPEKEVMHQVVTFLTRKVSDFSVTPADEPVLPLTGFPAVALAHMDHDAASTPGQLKVWQEKIRQREADLKARGLLP
;
A
#
# COMPACT_ATOMS: atom_id res chain seq x y z
N MET A 1 -58.16 -23.84 38.95
CA MET A 1 -57.21 -24.94 38.69
C MET A 1 -56.65 -24.72 37.30
N LEU A 2 -55.32 -24.55 37.15
CA LEU A 2 -54.67 -24.42 35.85
C LEU A 2 -54.55 -25.81 35.22
N THR A 3 -55.02 -26.01 33.98
CA THR A 3 -54.92 -27.31 33.28
C THR A 3 -53.48 -27.57 32.80
N ASP A 4 -53.13 -28.83 32.64
CA ASP A 4 -51.76 -29.23 32.29
C ASP A 4 -51.38 -28.84 30.86
N GLU A 5 -52.35 -28.74 29.94
CA GLU A 5 -52.14 -28.21 28.59
C GLU A 5 -51.72 -26.73 28.61
N LEU A 6 -52.30 -25.92 29.51
CA LEU A 6 -51.94 -24.51 29.66
C LEU A 6 -50.54 -24.35 30.25
N LYS A 7 -50.12 -25.23 31.16
CA LYS A 7 -48.75 -25.25 31.70
C LYS A 7 -47.75 -25.63 30.61
N SER A 8 -48.03 -26.69 29.85
CA SER A 8 -47.17 -27.16 28.75
C SER A 8 -46.99 -26.07 27.69
N GLY A 9 -48.08 -25.46 27.22
CA GLY A 9 -48.01 -24.38 26.23
C GLY A 9 -47.39 -23.08 26.76
N HIS A 10 -47.36 -22.87 28.09
CA HIS A 10 -46.61 -21.76 28.68
C HIS A 10 -45.10 -22.03 28.68
N ILE A 11 -44.68 -23.21 29.13
CA ILE A 11 -43.27 -23.63 29.15
C ILE A 11 -42.68 -23.57 27.74
N GLU A 12 -43.38 -24.12 26.74
CA GLU A 12 -42.90 -24.10 25.35
C GLU A 12 -42.70 -22.67 24.84
N ARG A 13 -43.59 -21.74 25.19
CA ARG A 13 -43.49 -20.33 24.78
C ARG A 13 -42.33 -19.62 25.45
N VAL A 14 -42.05 -19.92 26.72
CA VAL A 14 -40.89 -19.40 27.44
C VAL A 14 -39.62 -19.92 26.80
N ALA A 15 -39.51 -21.23 26.58
CA ALA A 15 -38.36 -21.85 25.93
C ALA A 15 -38.06 -21.25 24.54
N ARG A 16 -39.10 -21.02 23.72
CA ARG A 16 -38.93 -20.37 22.40
C ARG A 16 -38.44 -18.92 22.50
N ARG A 17 -38.88 -18.17 23.52
CA ARG A 17 -38.41 -16.80 23.76
C ARG A 17 -36.97 -16.76 24.23
N GLU A 18 -36.60 -17.65 25.16
CA GLU A 18 -35.23 -17.75 25.66
C GLU A 18 -34.27 -18.11 24.52
N LEU A 19 -34.65 -19.09 23.67
CA LEU A 19 -33.86 -19.45 22.49
C LEU A 19 -33.72 -18.28 21.49
N ALA A 20 -34.80 -17.54 21.23
CA ALA A 20 -34.73 -16.36 20.37
C ALA A 20 -33.76 -15.30 20.92
N GLN A 21 -33.80 -15.07 22.24
CA GLN A 21 -32.90 -14.16 22.92
C GLN A 21 -31.43 -14.62 22.83
N GLU A 22 -31.16 -15.93 22.95
CA GLU A 22 -29.82 -16.49 22.76
C GLU A 22 -29.32 -16.30 21.33
N CYS A 23 -30.18 -16.48 20.32
CA CYS A 23 -29.84 -16.22 18.91
C CYS A 23 -29.50 -14.73 18.66
N ASP A 24 -30.25 -13.81 19.27
CA ASP A 24 -29.96 -12.38 19.18
C ASP A 24 -28.63 -12.04 19.86
N ASN A 25 -28.38 -12.61 21.04
CA ASN A 25 -27.10 -12.47 21.75
C ASN A 25 -25.93 -13.02 20.91
N LEU A 26 -26.08 -14.19 20.29
CA LEU A 26 -25.06 -14.78 19.43
C LEU A 26 -24.76 -13.89 18.22
N THR A 27 -25.80 -13.31 17.62
CA THR A 27 -25.66 -12.37 16.49
C THR A 27 -24.82 -11.14 16.89
N GLU A 28 -25.01 -10.63 18.11
CA GLU A 28 -24.25 -9.51 18.64
C GLU A 28 -22.76 -9.86 18.84
N VAL A 29 -22.49 -11.03 19.41
CA VAL A 29 -21.13 -11.56 19.62
C VAL A 29 -20.42 -11.80 18.29
N LEU A 30 -21.08 -12.45 17.33
CA LEU A 30 -20.53 -12.68 15.99
C LEU A 30 -20.24 -11.37 15.26
N ALA A 31 -21.10 -10.36 15.41
CA ALA A 31 -20.84 -9.04 14.83
C ALA A 31 -19.60 -8.38 15.46
N PHE A 32 -19.39 -8.54 16.77
CA PHE A 32 -18.20 -8.05 17.47
C PHE A 32 -16.92 -8.78 17.00
N GLU A 33 -16.93 -10.12 16.95
CA GLU A 33 -15.79 -10.92 16.49
C GLU A 33 -15.43 -10.62 15.04
N ARG A 34 -16.44 -10.46 14.17
CA ARG A 34 -16.25 -10.03 12.78
C ARG A 34 -15.55 -8.67 12.71
N ASP A 35 -15.96 -7.70 13.53
CA ASP A 35 -15.35 -6.37 13.55
C ASP A 35 -13.87 -6.46 14.01
N GLN A 36 -13.56 -7.30 15.00
CA GLN A 36 -12.18 -7.57 15.43
C GLN A 36 -11.33 -8.19 14.30
N LEU A 37 -11.86 -9.23 13.65
CA LEU A 37 -11.19 -9.89 12.52
C LEU A 37 -10.94 -8.93 11.37
N LYS A 38 -11.89 -8.03 11.06
CA LYS A 38 -11.72 -7.02 10.01
C LYS A 38 -10.51 -6.12 10.27
N VAL A 39 -10.28 -5.69 11.51
CA VAL A 39 -9.12 -4.84 11.84
C VAL A 39 -7.81 -5.62 11.83
N ALA A 40 -7.79 -6.87 12.30
CA ALA A 40 -6.63 -7.73 12.18
C ALA A 40 -6.26 -7.98 10.69
N CYS A 41 -7.26 -8.16 9.83
CA CYS A 41 -7.08 -8.27 8.39
C CYS A 41 -6.50 -6.97 7.80
N ASN A 42 -7.05 -5.81 8.16
CA ASN A 42 -6.56 -4.52 7.68
C ASN A 42 -5.11 -4.22 8.10
N SER A 43 -4.74 -4.57 9.33
CA SER A 43 -3.38 -4.35 9.85
C SER A 43 -2.36 -5.25 9.14
N THR A 44 -2.68 -6.53 8.95
CA THR A 44 -1.83 -7.48 8.22
C THR A 44 -1.73 -7.12 6.73
N ALA A 45 -2.83 -6.70 6.10
CA ALA A 45 -2.83 -6.18 4.73
C ALA A 45 -1.96 -4.91 4.58
N ARG A 46 -2.01 -3.99 5.55
CA ARG A 46 -1.12 -2.83 5.59
C ARG A 46 0.35 -3.25 5.69
N ALA A 47 0.67 -4.15 6.61
CA ALA A 47 2.04 -4.64 6.78
C ALA A 47 2.56 -5.31 5.50
N PHE A 48 1.73 -6.14 4.86
CA PHE A 48 2.04 -6.76 3.57
C PHE A 48 2.34 -5.70 2.50
N ARG A 49 1.46 -4.69 2.32
CA ARG A 49 1.70 -3.61 1.33
C ARG A 49 2.98 -2.83 1.61
N GLN A 50 3.26 -2.54 2.88
CA GLN A 50 4.48 -1.83 3.27
C GLN A 50 5.74 -2.65 2.97
N ALA A 51 5.74 -3.93 3.30
CA ALA A 51 6.85 -4.84 3.00
C ALA A 51 7.02 -5.02 1.49
N HIS A 52 5.93 -5.21 0.76
CA HIS A 52 5.91 -5.33 -0.69
C HIS A 52 6.48 -4.09 -1.38
N HIS A 53 6.02 -2.91 -0.97
CA HIS A 53 6.55 -1.63 -1.45
C HIS A 53 8.03 -1.47 -1.12
N ALA A 54 8.45 -1.79 0.11
CA ALA A 54 9.84 -1.66 0.52
C ALA A 54 10.80 -2.51 -0.33
N VAL A 55 10.45 -3.77 -0.59
CA VAL A 55 11.25 -4.67 -1.44
C VAL A 55 11.35 -4.13 -2.87
N LEU A 56 10.24 -3.73 -3.46
CA LEU A 56 10.23 -3.18 -4.82
C LEU A 56 11.00 -1.87 -4.93
N SER A 57 10.88 -0.99 -3.94
CA SER A 57 11.61 0.28 -3.91
C SER A 57 13.11 0.09 -3.73
N GLU A 58 13.53 -0.82 -2.86
CA GLU A 58 14.96 -1.09 -2.69
C GLU A 58 15.55 -1.71 -3.97
N TYR A 59 14.86 -2.68 -4.55
CA TYR A 59 15.28 -3.30 -5.81
C TYR A 59 15.41 -2.27 -6.95
N ALA A 60 14.38 -1.46 -7.18
CA ALA A 60 14.40 -0.44 -8.23
C ALA A 60 15.50 0.61 -8.02
N LYS A 61 15.77 0.97 -6.75
CA LYS A 61 16.85 1.87 -6.38
C LYS A 61 18.21 1.24 -6.68
N GLU A 62 18.46 0.00 -6.25
CA GLU A 62 19.71 -0.70 -6.50
C GLU A 62 19.99 -0.89 -8.00
N GLU A 63 18.97 -1.24 -8.79
CA GLU A 63 19.12 -1.36 -10.24
C GLU A 63 19.47 -0.02 -10.90
N LEU A 64 18.82 1.07 -10.48
CA LEU A 64 19.16 2.40 -10.98
C LEU A 64 20.57 2.81 -10.57
N ASP A 65 20.94 2.64 -9.31
CA ASP A 65 22.27 2.97 -8.80
C ASP A 65 23.36 2.18 -9.54
N ARG A 66 23.13 0.90 -9.81
CA ARG A 66 24.05 0.07 -10.61
C ARG A 66 24.18 0.59 -12.03
N ALA A 67 23.07 0.90 -12.70
CA ALA A 67 23.09 1.43 -14.06
C ALA A 67 23.84 2.77 -14.14
N LEU A 68 23.61 3.66 -13.17
CA LEU A 68 24.26 4.97 -13.10
C LEU A 68 25.77 4.84 -12.88
N ASN A 69 26.19 3.97 -11.96
CA ASN A 69 27.61 3.84 -11.58
C ASN A 69 28.42 3.01 -12.57
N ASP A 70 27.87 1.91 -13.06
CA ASP A 70 28.65 0.93 -13.83
C ASP A 70 28.56 1.15 -15.34
N THR A 71 27.47 1.74 -15.84
CA THR A 71 27.17 1.80 -17.27
C THR A 71 27.32 3.19 -17.90
N LEU A 72 27.20 4.27 -17.13
CA LEU A 72 27.20 5.63 -17.70
C LEU A 72 28.58 6.22 -18.04
N GLY A 73 29.68 5.57 -17.71
CA GLY A 73 31.04 6.07 -17.96
C GLY A 73 31.27 6.63 -19.38
N PRO A 74 30.89 5.90 -20.46
CA PRO A 74 31.01 6.39 -21.83
C PRO A 74 30.19 7.65 -22.12
N LEU A 75 28.98 7.77 -21.57
CA LEU A 75 28.13 8.94 -21.73
C LEU A 75 28.75 10.16 -21.05
N VAL A 76 29.18 10.01 -19.79
CA VAL A 76 29.84 11.08 -19.03
C VAL A 76 31.09 11.57 -19.76
N ARG A 77 31.92 10.66 -20.28
CA ARG A 77 33.10 11.03 -21.09
C ARG A 77 32.72 11.84 -22.33
N ALA A 78 31.66 11.45 -23.04
CA ALA A 78 31.20 12.17 -24.23
C ALA A 78 30.63 13.56 -23.89
N MET A 79 29.93 13.67 -22.77
CA MET A 79 29.41 14.94 -22.26
C MET A 79 30.54 15.93 -21.93
N VAL A 80 31.54 15.48 -21.17
CA VAL A 80 32.72 16.29 -20.81
C VAL A 80 33.46 16.73 -22.07
N LEU A 81 33.75 15.79 -23.00
CA LEU A 81 34.42 16.12 -24.25
C LEU A 81 33.66 17.18 -25.06
N LYS A 82 32.33 17.09 -25.12
CA LYS A 82 31.50 18.07 -25.82
C LYS A 82 31.53 19.43 -25.13
N ALA A 83 31.43 19.46 -23.81
CA ALA A 83 31.50 20.70 -23.03
C ALA A 83 32.87 21.39 -23.20
N ASP A 84 33.97 20.64 -23.16
CA ASP A 84 35.34 21.16 -23.37
C ASP A 84 35.50 21.77 -24.76
N VAL A 85 34.98 21.11 -25.80
CA VAL A 85 35.02 21.62 -27.17
C VAL A 85 34.19 22.90 -27.31
N MET A 86 33.03 22.99 -26.65
CA MET A 86 32.18 24.18 -26.65
C MET A 86 32.78 25.34 -25.84
N ALA A 87 33.51 25.03 -24.76
CA ALA A 87 34.24 26.00 -23.97
C ALA A 87 35.49 26.55 -24.68
N ASN A 88 35.94 25.87 -25.74
CA ASN A 88 37.11 26.29 -26.51
C ASN A 88 36.88 27.70 -27.10
N PRO A 89 37.74 28.69 -26.76
CA PRO A 89 37.62 30.05 -27.28
C PRO A 89 37.65 30.16 -28.81
N LEU A 90 38.28 29.18 -29.49
CA LEU A 90 38.33 29.11 -30.96
C LEU A 90 37.04 28.54 -31.57
N ALA A 91 36.18 27.88 -30.77
CA ALA A 91 34.94 27.26 -31.19
C ALA A 91 33.68 28.11 -30.88
N ASN A 92 33.82 29.21 -30.13
CA ASN A 92 32.69 30.09 -29.81
C ASN A 92 32.30 30.94 -31.04
N THR A 93 31.29 30.47 -31.77
CA THR A 93 30.75 31.15 -32.96
C THR A 93 29.66 32.19 -32.67
N ILE A 94 29.21 32.30 -31.41
CA ILE A 94 28.00 33.06 -31.03
C ILE A 94 28.38 34.38 -30.31
N GLY A 95 29.64 34.54 -29.88
CA GLY A 95 30.11 35.73 -29.17
C GLY A 95 29.56 35.81 -27.75
N HIS A 96 29.41 37.03 -27.19
CA HIS A 96 28.87 37.24 -25.83
C HIS A 96 27.35 37.21 -25.73
N GLN A 97 26.63 37.39 -26.85
CA GLN A 97 25.16 37.39 -26.87
C GLN A 97 24.66 35.96 -27.10
N GLY A 98 23.93 35.40 -26.13
CA GLY A 98 23.43 34.02 -26.23
C GLY A 98 24.42 32.95 -25.74
N TYR A 99 25.50 33.35 -25.06
CA TYR A 99 26.39 32.40 -24.40
C TYR A 99 25.61 31.62 -23.34
N THR A 100 25.52 30.31 -23.55
CA THR A 100 25.04 29.35 -22.55
C THR A 100 26.25 28.57 -22.08
N GLU A 101 26.34 28.38 -20.78
CA GLU A 101 27.43 27.60 -20.18
C GLU A 101 27.46 26.18 -20.79
N PRO A 102 28.59 25.74 -21.37
CA PRO A 102 28.67 24.48 -22.10
C PRO A 102 28.11 23.26 -21.37
N GLU A 103 28.37 23.16 -20.06
CA GLU A 103 27.87 22.08 -19.22
C GLU A 103 26.34 22.09 -19.12
N LYS A 104 25.73 23.27 -18.98
CA LYS A 104 24.27 23.41 -18.89
C LYS A 104 23.59 23.02 -20.19
N GLU A 105 24.16 23.40 -21.32
CA GLU A 105 23.64 23.04 -22.64
C GLU A 105 23.75 21.53 -22.88
N VAL A 106 24.90 20.93 -22.58
CA VAL A 106 25.09 19.48 -22.70
C VAL A 106 24.14 18.72 -21.77
N MET A 107 23.97 19.16 -20.52
CA MET A 107 23.04 18.54 -19.58
C MET A 107 21.60 18.65 -20.06
N HIS A 108 21.19 19.82 -20.57
CA HIS A 108 19.84 20.02 -21.11
C HIS A 108 19.53 19.06 -22.27
N GLN A 109 20.49 18.88 -23.18
CA GLN A 109 20.35 17.92 -24.29
C GLN A 109 20.21 16.47 -23.80
N VAL A 110 21.02 16.07 -22.82
CA VAL A 110 20.98 14.72 -22.24
C VAL A 110 19.64 14.46 -21.53
N VAL A 111 19.20 15.40 -20.69
CA VAL A 111 17.91 15.30 -19.99
C VAL A 111 16.75 15.21 -20.99
N THR A 112 16.75 16.05 -22.03
CA THR A 112 15.73 16.04 -23.07
C THR A 112 15.68 14.69 -23.79
N PHE A 113 16.84 14.15 -24.16
CA PHE A 113 16.94 12.85 -24.82
C PHE A 113 16.45 11.70 -23.91
N LEU A 114 16.93 11.65 -22.66
CA LEU A 114 16.57 10.61 -21.70
C LEU A 114 15.09 10.66 -21.34
N THR A 115 14.53 11.86 -21.16
CA THR A 115 13.09 12.04 -20.87
C THR A 115 12.22 11.40 -21.94
N ARG A 116 12.54 11.64 -23.22
CA ARG A 116 11.83 11.02 -24.34
C ARG A 116 12.05 9.52 -24.41
N LYS A 117 13.28 9.04 -24.18
CA LYS A 117 13.57 7.61 -24.21
C LYS A 117 12.84 6.85 -23.11
N VAL A 118 12.78 7.40 -21.90
CA VAL A 118 12.06 6.80 -20.77
C VAL A 118 10.55 6.79 -21.04
N SER A 119 9.98 7.83 -21.64
CA SER A 119 8.55 7.84 -21.97
C SER A 119 8.15 6.80 -23.03
N ASP A 120 9.07 6.49 -23.95
CA ASP A 120 8.83 5.53 -25.04
C ASP A 120 9.15 4.07 -24.62
N PHE A 121 9.80 3.87 -23.47
CA PHE A 121 10.26 2.57 -23.01
C PHE A 121 9.26 1.91 -22.06
N SER A 122 9.12 0.58 -22.16
CA SER A 122 8.34 -0.23 -21.22
C SER A 122 9.17 -1.44 -20.78
N VAL A 123 9.06 -1.77 -19.49
CA VAL A 123 9.66 -2.98 -18.93
C VAL A 123 8.59 -4.07 -18.92
N THR A 124 8.87 -5.21 -19.55
CA THR A 124 8.01 -6.39 -19.44
C THR A 124 8.53 -7.33 -18.36
N PRO A 125 7.67 -8.20 -17.80
CA PRO A 125 8.12 -9.26 -16.88
C PRO A 125 9.13 -10.24 -17.49
N ALA A 126 9.28 -10.26 -18.82
CA ALA A 126 10.29 -11.05 -19.50
C ALA A 126 11.69 -10.39 -19.47
N ASP A 127 11.72 -9.05 -19.45
CA ASP A 127 12.95 -8.27 -19.33
C ASP A 127 13.48 -8.31 -17.88
N GLU A 128 12.59 -8.44 -16.90
CA GLU A 128 12.94 -8.47 -15.49
C GLU A 128 12.26 -9.64 -14.74
N PRO A 129 12.90 -10.82 -14.69
CA PRO A 129 12.33 -12.04 -14.09
C PRO A 129 12.21 -11.96 -12.56
N VAL A 130 12.86 -10.98 -11.92
CA VAL A 130 12.71 -10.73 -10.47
C VAL A 130 11.35 -10.10 -10.15
N LEU A 131 10.76 -9.33 -11.07
CA LEU A 131 9.49 -8.63 -10.83
C LEU A 131 8.33 -9.58 -10.47
N PRO A 132 8.09 -10.70 -11.19
CA PRO A 132 7.09 -11.68 -10.80
C PRO A 132 7.32 -12.29 -9.42
N LEU A 133 8.57 -12.57 -9.06
CA LEU A 133 8.93 -13.17 -7.76
C LEU A 133 8.63 -12.21 -6.59
N THR A 134 8.72 -10.91 -6.84
CA THR A 134 8.36 -9.87 -5.87
C THR A 134 6.85 -9.57 -5.84
N GLY A 135 6.03 -10.23 -6.67
CA GLY A 135 4.58 -10.03 -6.74
C GLY A 135 4.18 -8.79 -7.55
N PHE A 136 4.98 -8.42 -8.56
CA PHE A 136 4.65 -7.37 -9.52
C PHE A 136 4.11 -7.97 -10.85
N PRO A 137 3.05 -7.40 -11.45
CA PRO A 137 2.23 -6.30 -10.92
C PRO A 137 1.42 -6.74 -9.70
N ALA A 138 1.12 -5.78 -8.81
CA ALA A 138 0.49 -6.06 -7.52
C ALA A 138 -0.81 -6.86 -7.69
N VAL A 139 -0.87 -8.04 -7.07
CA VAL A 139 -2.10 -8.83 -6.98
C VAL A 139 -3.02 -8.16 -5.95
N ALA A 140 -4.21 -7.76 -6.38
CA ALA A 140 -5.23 -7.29 -5.46
C ALA A 140 -5.68 -8.46 -4.57
N LEU A 141 -5.31 -8.42 -3.29
CA LEU A 141 -5.80 -9.39 -2.30
C LEU A 141 -7.27 -9.07 -1.96
N ALA A 142 -8.10 -10.11 -1.92
CA ALA A 142 -9.49 -9.99 -1.47
C ALA A 142 -9.54 -9.38 -0.05
N HIS A 143 -10.51 -8.48 0.18
CA HIS A 143 -10.75 -7.82 1.47
C HIS A 143 -9.66 -6.85 1.95
N MET A 144 -8.80 -6.34 1.05
CA MET A 144 -8.04 -5.11 1.31
C MET A 144 -8.99 -3.89 1.33
N ASP A 145 -9.90 -3.83 2.29
CA ASP A 145 -10.81 -2.70 2.48
C ASP A 145 -10.02 -1.54 3.09
N HIS A 146 -10.09 -0.37 2.45
CA HIS A 146 -9.31 0.82 2.80
C HIS A 146 -9.94 1.67 3.93
N ASP A 147 -11.12 1.27 4.42
CA ASP A 147 -12.04 2.23 5.05
C ASP A 147 -12.17 2.13 6.57
N ALA A 148 -11.74 1.03 7.20
CA ALA A 148 -11.72 0.93 8.66
C ALA A 148 -10.29 1.09 9.18
N ALA A 149 -10.05 2.20 9.91
CA ALA A 149 -8.80 2.47 10.62
C ALA A 149 -7.54 2.61 9.73
N SER A 150 -7.68 3.19 8.54
CA SER A 150 -6.56 3.42 7.61
C SER A 150 -5.53 4.42 8.15
N THR A 151 -5.94 5.33 9.02
CA THR A 151 -5.06 6.27 9.72
C THR A 151 -4.86 5.89 11.20
N PRO A 152 -3.70 6.23 11.81
CA PRO A 152 -3.45 5.98 13.24
C PRO A 152 -4.52 6.59 14.17
N GLY A 153 -5.03 7.78 13.83
CA GLY A 153 -6.08 8.45 14.59
C GLY A 153 -7.41 7.69 14.57
N GLN A 154 -7.84 7.25 13.39
CA GLN A 154 -9.06 6.44 13.26
C GLN A 154 -8.91 5.08 13.95
N LEU A 155 -7.74 4.46 13.89
CA LEU A 155 -7.44 3.22 14.59
C LEU A 155 -7.61 3.38 16.10
N LYS A 156 -7.07 4.45 16.68
CA LYS A 156 -7.19 4.72 18.12
C LYS A 156 -8.66 4.90 18.54
N VAL A 157 -9.44 5.67 17.78
CA VAL A 157 -10.88 5.87 18.06
C VAL A 157 -11.64 4.54 17.96
N TRP A 158 -11.34 3.72 16.96
CA TRP A 158 -11.96 2.42 16.80
C TRP A 158 -11.58 1.45 17.94
N GLN A 159 -10.32 1.40 18.34
CA GLN A 159 -9.84 0.55 19.45
C GLN A 159 -10.58 0.89 20.75
N GLU A 160 -10.78 2.18 21.03
CA GLU A 160 -11.53 2.60 22.22
C GLU A 160 -12.99 2.16 22.16
N LYS A 161 -13.65 2.29 21.00
CA LYS A 161 -15.04 1.82 20.81
C LYS A 161 -15.16 0.30 21.01
N ILE A 162 -14.21 -0.47 20.49
CA ILE A 162 -14.21 -1.93 20.64
C ILE A 162 -13.96 -2.32 22.09
N ARG A 163 -13.04 -1.64 22.79
CA ARG A 163 -12.78 -1.88 24.21
C ARG A 163 -14.02 -1.64 25.07
N GLN A 164 -14.77 -0.57 24.78
CA GLN A 164 -16.03 -0.29 25.46
C GLN A 164 -17.08 -1.36 25.18
N ARG A 165 -17.23 -1.77 23.92
CA ARG A 165 -18.18 -2.83 23.52
C ARG A 165 -17.81 -4.20 24.12
N GLU A 166 -16.53 -4.53 24.18
CA GLU A 166 -16.05 -5.75 24.82
C GLU A 166 -16.41 -5.77 26.31
N ALA A 167 -16.21 -4.65 27.01
CA ALA A 167 -16.56 -4.53 28.42
C ALA A 167 -18.07 -4.68 28.67
N ASP A 168 -18.91 -4.10 27.81
CA ASP A 168 -20.37 -4.27 27.89
C ASP A 168 -20.80 -5.73 27.70
N LEU A 169 -20.26 -6.40 26.66
CA LEU A 169 -20.56 -7.80 26.38
C LEU A 169 -20.10 -8.73 27.52
N LYS A 170 -18.94 -8.47 28.13
CA LYS A 170 -18.47 -9.20 29.31
C LYS A 170 -19.36 -8.95 30.53
N ALA A 171 -19.78 -7.72 30.77
CA ALA A 171 -20.68 -7.38 31.87
C ALA A 171 -22.05 -8.09 31.74
N ARG A 172 -22.49 -8.33 30.50
CA ARG A 172 -23.71 -9.10 30.19
C ARG A 172 -23.50 -10.62 30.18
N GLY A 173 -22.27 -11.11 30.41
CA GLY A 173 -21.94 -12.53 30.38
C GLY A 173 -21.98 -13.16 28.98
N LEU A 174 -21.96 -12.35 27.92
CA LEU A 174 -21.98 -12.81 26.53
C LEU A 174 -20.58 -13.15 25.99
N LEU A 175 -19.55 -12.63 26.65
CA LEU A 175 -18.15 -12.96 26.41
C LEU A 175 -17.51 -13.51 27.69
N PRO A 176 -16.52 -14.42 27.57
CA PRO A 176 -15.73 -14.91 28.70
C PRO A 176 -14.83 -13.83 29.33
#